data_AF-A0A536VCR4-F1
#
_entry.id   AF-A0A536VCR4-F1
#
_cell.length_a   1.000
_cell.length_b   1.000
_cell.length_c   1.000
_cell.angle_alpha   90.00
_cell.angle_beta   90.00
_cell.angle_gamma   90.00
#
_symmetry.space_group_name_H-M   'P 1'
#
loop_
_entity.id
_entity.type
_entity.pdbx_description
1 polymer ?
#
loop_
_entity_poly.entity_id
_entity_poly.type
_entity_poly.pdbx_seq_one_letter_code
_entity_poly.pdbx_strand_id
1 'polypeptide(L)'
;VVPIVALDSDVEREMQMSESSDAGSPDKAFVRSEMRALLERKLDALPEAFRIVFVLRAVEEMSVEETAQCLGIAEATVRTRHFRARSLLRESLAQEIDIAERDLYEFGGANCDRIVAQVLARIGVT
;
A
#
# COMPACT_ATOMS: atom_id res chain seq x y z
N VAL A 1 14.18 28.10 -31.16
CA VAL A 1 14.23 26.64 -31.38
C VAL A 1 15.60 26.16 -30.95
N VAL A 2 15.68 25.56 -29.77
CA VAL A 2 16.89 24.87 -29.28
C VAL A 2 16.41 23.48 -28.88
N PRO A 3 17.01 22.40 -29.42
CA PRO A 3 16.61 21.04 -29.13
C PRO A 3 17.14 20.62 -27.76
N ILE A 4 16.28 20.03 -26.93
CA ILE A 4 16.67 19.36 -25.69
C ILE A 4 17.00 17.92 -26.08
N VAL A 5 18.30 17.60 -26.11
CA VAL A 5 18.80 16.24 -26.18
C VAL A 5 19.30 15.86 -24.79
N ALA A 6 18.88 14.67 -24.35
CA ALA A 6 19.51 13.79 -23.36
C ALA A 6 19.69 14.30 -21.91
N LEU A 7 18.69 13.97 -21.06
CA LEU A 7 18.76 13.60 -19.63
C LEU A 7 17.42 12.84 -19.37
N ASP A 8 17.31 11.60 -18.89
CA ASP A 8 18.24 10.68 -18.28
C ASP A 8 17.77 9.24 -18.54
N SER A 9 18.60 8.47 -19.23
CA SER A 9 18.55 7.00 -19.31
C SER A 9 19.10 6.34 -18.03
N ASP A 10 19.05 7.04 -16.89
CA ASP A 10 19.60 6.58 -15.61
C ASP A 10 18.54 6.07 -14.63
N VAL A 11 17.23 6.24 -14.92
CA VAL A 11 16.16 5.72 -14.04
C VAL A 11 15.87 4.22 -14.30
N GLU A 12 16.26 3.69 -15.46
CA GLU A 12 16.02 2.26 -15.78
C GLU A 12 17.01 1.31 -15.10
N ARG A 13 18.12 1.81 -14.52
CA ARG A 13 19.16 0.96 -13.90
C ARG A 13 19.03 0.72 -12.40
N GLU A 14 18.16 1.43 -11.67
CA GLU A 14 18.02 1.23 -10.22
C GLU A 14 16.96 0.19 -9.81
N MET A 15 16.09 -0.25 -10.72
CA MET A 15 15.13 -1.34 -10.45
C MET A 15 15.68 -2.76 -10.64
N GLN A 16 16.96 -2.89 -11.01
CA GLN A 16 17.62 -4.17 -11.26
C GLN A 16 18.69 -4.49 -10.20
N MET A 17 18.33 -4.35 -8.93
CA MET A 17 19.17 -4.77 -7.79
C MET A 17 18.31 -5.32 -6.64
N SER A 18 17.63 -6.45 -6.88
CA SER A 18 17.24 -7.43 -5.83
C SER A 18 16.51 -8.67 -6.37
N GLU A 19 16.71 -9.08 -7.63
CA GLU A 19 16.31 -10.44 -8.07
C GLU A 19 17.39 -11.48 -7.77
N SER A 20 18.00 -11.40 -6.59
CA SER A 20 18.86 -12.48 -6.08
C SER A 20 18.03 -13.48 -5.28
N SER A 21 17.58 -14.54 -5.97
CA SER A 21 17.44 -15.91 -5.43
C SER A 21 16.61 -16.15 -4.16
N ASP A 22 15.42 -15.57 -4.01
CA ASP A 22 14.54 -15.86 -2.86
C ASP A 22 13.04 -16.04 -3.21
N ALA A 23 12.68 -16.06 -4.49
CA ALA A 23 11.29 -16.23 -4.92
C ALA A 23 10.66 -17.60 -4.57
N GLY A 24 11.42 -18.52 -3.96
CA GLY A 24 11.00 -19.89 -3.64
C GLY A 24 11.03 -20.27 -2.16
N SER A 25 11.33 -19.36 -1.23
CA SER A 25 11.24 -19.70 0.19
C SER A 25 9.76 -19.83 0.62
N PRO A 26 9.35 -20.93 1.28
CA PRO A 26 7.96 -21.15 1.67
C PRO A 26 7.44 -20.03 2.59
N ASP A 27 8.30 -19.48 3.45
CA ASP A 27 7.96 -18.40 4.36
C ASP A 27 7.63 -17.09 3.61
N LYS A 28 8.42 -16.69 2.60
CA LYS A 28 8.11 -15.48 1.83
C LYS A 28 6.90 -15.67 0.91
N ALA A 29 6.71 -16.87 0.37
CA ALA A 29 5.50 -17.20 -0.40
C ALA A 29 4.25 -17.11 0.49
N PHE A 30 4.33 -17.62 1.72
CA PHE A 30 3.27 -17.51 2.71
C PHE A 30 2.95 -16.06 3.04
N VAL A 31 3.95 -15.26 3.44
CA VAL A 31 3.77 -13.82 3.76
C VAL A 31 3.16 -13.06 2.58
N ARG A 32 3.63 -13.31 1.35
CA ARG A 32 3.06 -12.68 0.15
C ARG A 32 1.59 -13.07 -0.07
N SER A 33 1.24 -14.34 0.16
CA SER A 33 -0.12 -14.82 0.02
C SER A 33 -1.06 -14.21 1.08
N GLU A 34 -0.58 -14.05 2.31
CA GLU A 34 -1.31 -13.44 3.41
C GLU A 34 -1.56 -11.95 3.14
N MET A 35 -0.53 -11.23 2.70
CA MET A 35 -0.64 -9.83 2.29
C MET A 35 -1.61 -9.64 1.13
N ARG A 36 -1.60 -10.53 0.14
CA ARG A 36 -2.57 -10.52 -0.96
C ARG A 36 -3.99 -10.75 -0.43
N ALA A 37 -4.19 -11.76 0.40
CA ALA A 37 -5.50 -12.07 0.98
C ALA A 37 -6.04 -10.93 1.86
N LEU A 38 -5.16 -10.20 2.56
CA LEU A 38 -5.54 -8.98 3.27
C LEU A 38 -6.03 -7.90 2.29
N LEU A 39 -5.25 -7.60 1.25
CA LEU A 39 -5.63 -6.60 0.24
C LEU A 39 -6.97 -6.92 -0.43
N GLU A 40 -7.17 -8.18 -0.83
CA GLU A 40 -8.43 -8.65 -1.42
C GLU A 40 -9.61 -8.44 -0.47
N ARG A 41 -9.48 -8.85 0.80
CA ARG A 41 -10.51 -8.63 1.82
C ARG A 41 -10.84 -7.15 2.03
N LYS A 42 -9.81 -6.28 2.09
CA LYS A 42 -10.02 -4.84 2.28
C LYS A 42 -10.65 -4.20 1.04
N LEU A 43 -10.29 -4.66 -0.15
CA LEU A 43 -10.89 -4.21 -1.40
C LEU A 43 -12.36 -4.62 -1.48
N ASP A 44 -12.69 -5.86 -1.10
CA ASP A 44 -14.08 -6.37 -1.05
C ASP A 44 -14.95 -5.68 -0.02
N ALA A 45 -14.37 -5.15 1.06
CA ALA A 45 -15.08 -4.35 2.05
C ALA A 45 -15.44 -2.94 1.54
N LEU A 46 -14.86 -2.47 0.43
CA LEU A 46 -15.21 -1.18 -0.14
C LEU A 46 -16.64 -1.20 -0.71
N PRO A 47 -17.40 -0.09 -0.58
CA PRO A 47 -18.66 0.05 -1.29
C PRO A 47 -18.51 -0.25 -2.79
N GLU A 48 -19.43 -1.04 -3.33
CA GLU A 48 -19.33 -1.61 -4.68
C GLU A 48 -19.00 -0.57 -5.76
N ALA A 49 -19.65 0.58 -5.73
CA ALA A 49 -19.41 1.67 -6.69
C ALA A 49 -17.97 2.22 -6.66
N PHE A 50 -17.28 2.15 -5.52
CA PHE A 50 -15.89 2.56 -5.37
C PHE A 50 -14.94 1.43 -5.76
N ARG A 51 -15.25 0.20 -5.36
CA ARG A 51 -14.49 -1.01 -5.73
C ARG A 51 -14.39 -1.18 -7.24
N ILE A 52 -15.52 -1.11 -7.96
CA ILE A 52 -15.56 -1.25 -9.42
C ILE A 52 -14.66 -0.19 -10.08
N VAL A 53 -14.82 1.08 -9.69
CA VAL A 53 -14.01 2.18 -10.25
C VAL A 53 -12.52 2.01 -9.90
N PHE A 54 -12.20 1.49 -8.72
CA PHE A 54 -10.82 1.20 -8.34
C PHE A 54 -10.21 0.12 -9.22
N VAL A 55 -10.90 -1.02 -9.38
CA VAL A 55 -10.40 -2.16 -10.19
C VAL A 55 -10.14 -1.71 -11.63
N LEU A 56 -11.13 -1.08 -12.28
CA LEU A 56 -10.96 -0.64 -13.67
C LEU A 56 -9.79 0.35 -13.85
N ARG A 57 -9.54 1.21 -12.86
CA ARG A 57 -8.53 2.28 -12.96
C ARG A 57 -7.14 1.90 -12.48
N ALA A 58 -7.02 1.05 -11.46
CA ALA A 58 -5.76 0.72 -10.81
C ALA A 58 -5.27 -0.70 -11.12
N VAL A 59 -6.17 -1.62 -11.51
CA VAL A 59 -5.82 -3.01 -11.84
C VAL A 59 -5.85 -3.21 -13.35
N GLU A 60 -6.92 -2.77 -14.01
CA GLU A 60 -7.07 -2.87 -15.47
C GLU A 60 -6.47 -1.66 -16.21
N GLU A 61 -5.93 -0.67 -15.49
CA GLU A 61 -5.27 0.54 -16.01
C GLU A 61 -6.08 1.34 -17.05
N MET A 62 -7.41 1.21 -17.06
CA MET A 62 -8.28 1.92 -18.00
C MET A 62 -8.24 3.43 -17.78
N SER A 63 -8.43 4.21 -18.84
CA SER A 63 -8.55 5.68 -18.78
C SER A 63 -9.85 6.14 -18.08
N VAL A 64 -9.95 7.43 -17.75
CA VAL A 64 -11.11 7.95 -17.00
C VAL A 64 -12.31 7.94 -17.92
N GLU A 65 -12.04 8.28 -19.17
CA GLU A 65 -12.93 8.33 -20.32
C GLU A 65 -13.50 6.93 -20.61
N GLU A 66 -12.64 5.90 -20.72
CA GLU A 66 -13.09 4.51 -20.93
C GLU A 66 -13.92 4.00 -19.75
N THR A 67 -13.46 4.26 -18.52
CA THR A 67 -14.20 3.84 -17.30
C THR A 67 -15.57 4.52 -17.23
N ALA A 68 -15.64 5.81 -17.57
CA ALA A 68 -16.89 6.57 -17.60
C ALA A 68 -17.87 6.00 -18.63
N GLN A 69 -17.38 5.67 -19.83
CA GLN A 69 -18.18 5.05 -20.89
C GLN A 69 -18.66 3.66 -20.49
N CYS A 70 -17.79 2.79 -19.95
CA CYS A 70 -18.15 1.45 -19.51
C CYS A 70 -19.21 1.43 -18.41
N LEU A 71 -19.16 2.40 -17.48
CA LEU A 71 -20.08 2.47 -16.34
C LEU A 71 -21.29 3.37 -16.57
N GLY A 72 -21.35 4.11 -17.68
CA GLY A 72 -22.44 5.05 -17.97
C GLY A 72 -22.53 6.20 -16.98
N ILE A 73 -21.40 6.69 -16.45
CA ILE A 73 -21.33 7.78 -15.47
C ILE A 73 -20.43 8.92 -15.96
N ALA A 74 -20.54 10.10 -15.36
CA ALA A 74 -19.66 11.21 -15.71
C ALA A 74 -18.19 10.96 -15.31
N GLU A 75 -17.24 11.42 -16.10
CA GLU A 75 -15.81 11.33 -15.79
C GLU A 75 -15.45 11.97 -14.43
N ALA A 76 -16.10 13.09 -14.09
CA ALA A 76 -15.92 13.72 -12.78
C ALA A 76 -16.31 12.77 -11.62
N THR A 77 -17.34 11.95 -11.83
CA THR A 77 -17.75 10.90 -10.90
C THR A 77 -16.71 9.78 -10.83
N VAL A 78 -16.12 9.37 -11.96
CA VAL A 78 -15.00 8.41 -11.96
C VAL A 78 -13.82 8.92 -11.16
N ARG A 79 -13.36 10.16 -11.41
CA ARG A 79 -12.22 10.76 -10.70
C ARG A 79 -12.46 10.82 -9.19
N THR A 80 -13.64 11.29 -8.78
CA THR A 80 -14.01 11.39 -7.36
C THR A 80 -14.17 10.02 -6.71
N ARG A 81 -14.82 9.05 -7.37
CA ARG A 81 -14.95 7.68 -6.86
C ARG A 81 -13.61 6.98 -6.74
N HIS A 82 -12.72 7.13 -7.73
CA HIS A 82 -11.39 6.54 -7.69
C HIS A 82 -10.54 7.10 -6.54
N PHE A 83 -10.56 8.43 -6.37
CA PHE A 83 -9.87 9.07 -5.24
C PHE A 83 -10.42 8.58 -3.90
N ARG A 84 -11.75 8.56 -3.73
CA ARG A 84 -12.42 8.07 -2.52
C ARG A 84 -12.08 6.61 -2.24
N ALA A 85 -12.07 5.75 -3.26
CA ALA A 85 -11.70 4.34 -3.13
C ALA A 85 -10.27 4.19 -2.60
N ARG A 86 -9.30 4.94 -3.17
CA ARG A 86 -7.91 4.94 -2.69
C ARG A 86 -7.79 5.41 -1.24
N SER A 87 -8.51 6.48 -0.87
CA SER A 87 -8.51 6.98 0.51
C SER A 87 -9.04 5.95 1.49
N LEU A 88 -10.19 5.34 1.20
CA LEU A 88 -10.81 4.32 2.05
C LEU A 88 -9.94 3.07 2.19
N LEU A 89 -9.34 2.60 1.09
CA LEU A 89 -8.46 1.44 1.12
C LEU A 89 -7.22 1.71 1.99
N ARG A 90 -6.60 2.89 1.82
CA ARG A 90 -5.44 3.30 2.61
C ARG A 90 -5.79 3.46 4.09
N GLU A 91 -6.92 4.08 4.41
CA GLU A 91 -7.40 4.21 5.80
C GLU A 91 -7.65 2.84 6.43
N SER A 92 -8.29 1.93 5.70
CA SER A 92 -8.55 0.58 6.21
C SER A 92 -7.26 -0.24 6.40
N LEU A 93 -6.25 -0.04 5.56
CA LEU A 93 -4.94 -0.69 5.73
C LEU A 93 -4.18 -0.10 6.91
N ALA A 94 -4.19 1.22 7.08
CA ALA A 94 -3.57 1.88 8.22
C ALA A 94 -4.16 1.38 9.54
N GLN A 95 -5.50 1.24 9.61
CA GLN A 95 -6.15 0.68 10.79
C GLN A 95 -5.73 -0.77 11.08
N GLU A 96 -5.55 -1.60 10.04
CA GLU A 96 -5.06 -2.97 10.24
C GLU A 96 -3.65 -2.98 10.84
N ILE A 97 -2.79 -2.09 10.34
CA ILE A 97 -1.42 -1.92 10.85
C ILE A 97 -1.45 -1.39 12.28
N ASP A 98 -2.28 -0.40 12.60
CA ASP A 98 -2.42 0.13 13.97
C ASP A 98 -2.91 -0.93 14.97
N ILE A 99 -3.69 -1.91 14.52
CA ILE A 99 -4.10 -3.06 15.34
C ILE A 99 -2.90 -3.99 15.51
N ALA A 100 -2.22 -4.36 14.42
CA ALA A 100 -1.04 -5.20 14.48
C ALA A 100 0.08 -4.59 15.34
N GLU A 101 0.30 -3.27 15.31
CA GLU A 101 1.26 -2.57 16.16
C GLU A 101 0.91 -2.67 17.65
N ARG A 102 -0.37 -2.61 18.01
CA ARG A 102 -0.81 -2.85 19.39
C ARG A 102 -0.51 -4.28 19.82
N ASP A 103 -0.73 -5.24 18.94
CA ASP A 103 -0.47 -6.65 19.20
C ASP A 103 1.04 -6.97 19.27
N LEU A 104 1.88 -6.24 18.50
CA LEU A 104 3.34 -6.39 18.51
C LEU A 104 3.97 -6.07 19.88
N TYR A 105 3.30 -5.24 20.69
CA TYR A 105 3.74 -4.93 22.05
C TYR A 105 3.01 -5.74 23.12
N GLU A 106 2.06 -6.60 22.74
CA GLU A 106 1.35 -7.47 23.68
C GLU A 106 2.18 -8.71 24.08
N PHE A 107 3.09 -9.17 23.21
CA PHE A 107 4.03 -10.25 23.54
C PHE A 107 5.30 -9.74 24.24
N GLY A 108 5.14 -9.45 25.54
CA GLY A 108 6.24 -9.50 26.50
C GLY A 108 6.88 -8.15 26.79
N GLY A 109 6.44 -7.54 27.89
CA GLY A 109 6.94 -6.29 28.47
C GLY A 109 8.46 -6.13 28.46
N ALA A 110 9.26 -7.19 28.43
CA ALA A 110 10.72 -7.14 28.33
C ALA A 110 11.30 -6.31 27.16
N ASN A 111 10.63 -6.25 26.00
CA ASN A 111 11.08 -5.41 24.88
C ASN A 111 10.74 -3.91 25.10
N CYS A 112 9.54 -3.62 25.61
CA CYS A 112 9.14 -2.27 25.99
C CYS A 112 9.96 -1.75 27.18
N ASP A 113 10.14 -2.58 28.21
CA ASP A 113 10.92 -2.28 29.42
C ASP A 113 12.35 -1.90 29.06
N ARG A 114 12.95 -2.56 28.06
CA ARG A 114 14.29 -2.22 27.59
C ARG A 114 14.34 -0.85 26.91
N ILE A 115 13.37 -0.56 26.04
CA ILE A 115 13.29 0.74 25.35
C ILE A 115 13.02 1.85 26.36
N VAL A 116 12.07 1.64 27.27
CA VAL A 116 11.71 2.57 28.34
C VAL A 116 12.90 2.81 29.27
N ALA A 117 13.60 1.75 29.71
CA ALA A 117 14.79 1.86 30.54
C ALA A 117 15.90 2.68 29.83
N GLN A 118 16.11 2.46 28.53
CA GLN A 118 17.09 3.25 27.76
C GLN A 118 16.69 4.73 27.62
N VAL A 119 15.40 5.01 27.42
CA VAL A 119 14.90 6.40 27.35
C VAL A 119 15.05 7.09 28.70
N LEU A 120 14.61 6.45 29.79
CA LEU A 120 14.70 6.97 31.15
C LEU A 120 16.15 7.24 31.56
N ALA A 121 17.07 6.31 31.27
CA ALA A 121 18.50 6.50 31.49
C ALA A 121 19.06 7.71 30.71
N ARG A 122 18.54 8.00 29.52
CA ARG A 122 19.03 9.10 28.67
C ARG A 122 18.49 10.46 29.07
N ILE A 123 17.31 10.53 29.69
CA ILE A 123 16.71 11.78 30.18
C ILE A 123 17.05 12.06 31.65
N GLY A 124 17.87 11.23 32.28
CA GLY A 124 18.34 11.42 33.67
C GLY A 124 17.26 11.21 34.73
N VAL A 125 16.17 10.54 34.37
CA VAL A 125 15.13 10.11 35.31
C VAL A 125 15.46 8.68 35.69
N THR A 126 16.29 8.48 36.72
CA THR A 126 16.57 7.16 37.29
C THR A 126 16.63 7.27 38.80
#